data_AF-A0A928AWB1-F1
#
_entry.id   AF-A0A928AWB1-F1
#
_cell.length_a   1.000
_cell.length_b   1.000
_cell.length_c   1.000
_cell.angle_alpha   90.00
_cell.angle_beta   90.00
_cell.angle_gamma   90.00
#
_symmetry.space_group_name_H-M   'P 1'
#
loop_
_entity.id
_entity.type
_entity.pdbx_description
1 polymer ?
#
loop_
_entity_poly.entity_id
_entity_poly.type
_entity_poly.pdbx_seq_one_letter_code
_entity_poly.pdbx_strand_id
1 'polypeptide(L)'
;MAKQQKKIQDYNLWYNLLRYYVDSTLKLSYRNIRYVGRERIPTDGAIIYAPNHTNALMDALVVLAMDRRPKVFVARADIFKIPILAKIFTFLKIMPIMRIRDGMDEVRRNHETIDKAVDVLRDRIPFCIFPEGQHQAKYSSLPLSKGIFRIAFQAQELMSDVPLYIVPIGMRYGSFFRFRSTVRVQVGEPINIREFIAENSQYTPQEQMNIVRDILAERMQQSIFHIPNDEDYDATYEICAAVVKQQVRQLRGKDCEECRNRLDAHFKANRLTVEQIASLKQNAPDRAAELLRLGREASAIRKSRHISLASVSIKYPILSRILKTLFVLVALPYCLAAMVLTLPIKLLCAFLFTKLRDYAFRNSIRYLVNLVLWPVLIIIYTIAALFVLPWPWALSLIVILFPAPIVTHEMWRLLRLAISDVRYLASGDLRQKYDQIREIIFNK
;
A
#
# COMPACT_ATOMS: atom_id res chain seq x y z
N MET A 1 -13.16 -36.09 27.27
CA MET A 1 -13.29 -34.66 26.91
C MET A 1 -12.74 -34.48 25.50
N ALA A 2 -13.58 -34.15 24.52
CA ALA A 2 -13.11 -33.84 23.16
C ALA A 2 -12.24 -32.58 23.23
N LYS A 3 -11.00 -32.66 22.71
CA LYS A 3 -10.06 -31.55 22.68
C LYS A 3 -10.66 -30.46 21.79
N GLN A 4 -11.13 -29.36 22.38
CA GLN A 4 -11.73 -28.26 21.63
C GLN A 4 -10.74 -27.81 20.55
N GLN A 5 -11.13 -27.93 19.29
CA GLN A 5 -10.24 -27.65 18.17
C GLN A 5 -9.97 -26.14 18.15
N LYS A 6 -8.70 -25.77 18.35
CA LYS A 6 -8.27 -24.36 18.38
C LYS A 6 -8.66 -23.68 17.07
N LYS A 7 -9.47 -22.61 17.15
CA LYS A 7 -9.86 -21.83 15.97
C LYS A 7 -8.72 -20.89 15.58
N ILE A 8 -8.69 -20.45 14.32
CA ILE A 8 -7.62 -19.57 13.83
C ILE A 8 -7.67 -18.17 14.48
N GLN A 9 -8.87 -17.71 14.82
CA GLN A 9 -9.14 -16.42 15.44
C GLN A 9 -8.76 -16.37 16.93
N ASP A 10 -8.57 -17.52 17.58
CA ASP A 10 -8.25 -17.62 19.01
C ASP A 10 -6.99 -16.82 19.39
N TYR A 11 -6.99 -16.30 20.61
CA TYR A 11 -5.85 -15.56 21.14
C TYR A 11 -4.57 -16.42 21.13
N ASN A 12 -3.46 -15.79 20.79
CA ASN A 12 -2.14 -16.42 20.82
C ASN A 12 -1.08 -15.40 21.26
N LEU A 13 -0.43 -15.67 22.39
CA LEU A 13 0.59 -14.80 22.98
C LEU A 13 1.76 -14.57 22.01
N TRP A 14 2.28 -15.65 21.41
CA TRP A 14 3.41 -15.58 20.48
C TRP A 14 3.08 -14.77 19.22
N TYR A 15 1.85 -14.91 18.72
CA TYR A 15 1.37 -14.08 17.61
C TYR A 15 1.38 -12.59 18.00
N ASN A 16 0.92 -12.24 19.20
CA ASN A 16 0.90 -10.84 19.63
C ASN A 16 2.30 -10.26 19.86
N LEU A 17 3.21 -11.03 20.45
CA LEU A 17 4.62 -10.62 20.58
C LEU A 17 5.25 -10.39 19.21
N LEU A 18 5.05 -11.33 18.27
CA LEU A 18 5.51 -11.17 16.89
C LEU A 18 4.88 -9.94 16.23
N ARG A 19 3.59 -9.67 16.47
CA ARG A 19 2.88 -8.53 15.89
C ARG A 19 3.51 -7.20 16.31
N TYR A 20 3.94 -7.03 17.56
CA TYR A 20 4.65 -5.82 17.98
C TYR A 20 5.94 -5.61 17.18
N TYR A 21 6.70 -6.69 16.96
CA TYR A 21 7.92 -6.65 16.17
C TYR A 21 7.66 -6.35 14.69
N VAL A 22 6.65 -7.00 14.10
CA VAL A 22 6.20 -6.81 12.71
C VAL A 22 5.72 -5.37 12.48
N ASP A 23 4.87 -4.83 13.36
CA ASP A 23 4.36 -3.45 13.30
C ASP A 23 5.49 -2.43 13.39
N SER A 24 6.47 -2.66 14.26
CA SER A 24 7.62 -1.77 14.43
C SER A 24 8.49 -1.77 13.18
N THR A 25 8.78 -2.95 12.62
CA THR A 25 9.53 -3.07 11.37
C THR A 25 8.76 -2.47 10.19
N LEU A 26 7.42 -2.58 10.19
CA LEU A 26 6.56 -1.96 9.16
C LEU A 26 6.67 -0.44 9.21
N LYS A 27 6.61 0.16 10.41
CA LYS A 27 6.81 1.60 10.60
C LYS A 27 8.17 2.06 10.10
N LEU A 28 9.24 1.27 10.29
CA LEU A 28 10.57 1.60 9.77
C LEU A 28 10.67 1.47 8.24
N SER A 29 9.83 0.61 7.65
CA SER A 29 9.79 0.34 6.21
C SER A 29 9.06 1.40 5.40
N TYR A 30 8.30 2.27 6.06
CA TYR A 30 7.69 3.45 5.48
C TYR A 30 8.24 4.72 6.11
N ARG A 31 8.34 5.80 5.34
CA ARG A 31 8.67 7.12 5.89
C ARG A 31 7.48 7.72 6.63
N ASN A 32 6.28 7.44 6.17
CA ASN A 32 5.04 7.88 6.79
C ASN A 32 3.90 6.93 6.40
N ILE A 33 3.14 6.49 7.40
CA ILE A 33 1.90 5.73 7.25
C ILE A 33 0.80 6.61 7.82
N ARG A 34 -0.05 7.16 6.94
CA ARG A 34 -1.16 8.04 7.34
C ARG A 34 -2.46 7.27 7.23
N TYR A 35 -3.18 7.15 8.34
CA TYR A 35 -4.53 6.60 8.37
C TYR A 35 -5.54 7.74 8.50
N VAL A 36 -6.63 7.66 7.73
CA VAL A 36 -7.72 8.64 7.68
C VAL A 36 -9.05 7.89 7.74
N GLY A 37 -10.04 8.38 8.50
CA GLY A 37 -11.36 7.76 8.58
C GLY A 37 -11.46 6.59 9.57
N ARG A 38 -10.48 6.39 10.47
CA ARG A 38 -10.48 5.25 11.41
C ARG A 38 -11.71 5.24 12.32
N GLU A 39 -12.21 6.42 12.65
CA GLU A 39 -13.42 6.68 13.42
C GLU A 39 -14.70 6.13 12.75
N ARG A 40 -14.68 5.89 11.44
CA ARG A 40 -15.81 5.33 10.69
C ARG A 40 -15.93 3.81 10.83
N ILE A 41 -14.92 3.14 11.38
CA ILE A 41 -14.93 1.69 11.54
C ILE A 41 -16.00 1.34 12.59
N PRO A 42 -17.06 0.59 12.23
CA PRO A 42 -18.10 0.22 13.18
C PRO A 42 -17.56 -0.56 14.38
N THR A 43 -18.26 -0.48 15.50
CA THR A 43 -17.81 -1.09 16.77
C THR A 43 -18.83 -2.05 17.39
N ASP A 44 -20.05 -2.03 16.86
CA ASP A 44 -21.23 -2.76 17.29
C ASP A 44 -21.48 -4.06 16.50
N GLY A 45 -20.72 -4.30 15.43
CA GLY A 45 -20.95 -5.42 14.51
C GLY A 45 -19.70 -6.19 14.06
N ALA A 46 -19.95 -7.21 13.24
CA ALA A 46 -18.91 -7.96 12.53
C ALA A 46 -18.38 -7.13 11.35
N ILE A 47 -17.09 -7.31 11.01
CA ILE A 47 -16.41 -6.45 10.04
C ILE A 47 -15.71 -7.29 8.98
N ILE A 48 -15.99 -6.99 7.71
CA ILE A 48 -15.20 -7.40 6.56
C ILE A 48 -14.45 -6.19 6.02
N TYR A 49 -13.12 -6.16 6.13
CA TYR A 49 -12.30 -5.17 5.46
C TYR A 49 -12.09 -5.53 3.98
N ALA A 50 -12.38 -4.57 3.11
CA ALA A 50 -12.28 -4.69 1.66
C ALA A 50 -11.24 -3.69 1.07
N PRO A 51 -9.93 -3.96 1.23
CA PRO A 51 -8.86 -3.13 0.68
C PRO A 51 -8.60 -3.35 -0.81
N ASN A 52 -8.19 -2.30 -1.54
CA ASN A 52 -7.57 -2.47 -2.87
C ASN A 52 -6.20 -3.18 -2.76
N HIS A 53 -5.70 -3.82 -3.82
CA HIS A 53 -4.48 -4.63 -3.76
C HIS A 53 -3.43 -4.14 -4.77
N THR A 54 -2.32 -3.57 -4.27
CA THR A 54 -1.29 -2.94 -5.14
C THR A 54 0.15 -3.27 -4.77
N ASN A 55 0.42 -3.73 -3.55
CA ASN A 55 1.77 -3.95 -3.00
C ASN A 55 1.93 -5.30 -2.27
N ALA A 56 1.16 -6.30 -2.71
CA ALA A 56 1.25 -7.68 -2.23
C ALA A 56 1.17 -7.77 -0.68
N LEU A 57 2.16 -8.38 -0.02
CA LEU A 57 2.20 -8.55 1.44
C LEU A 57 2.10 -7.23 2.20
N MET A 58 2.67 -6.14 1.66
CA MET A 58 2.69 -4.86 2.36
C MET A 58 1.28 -4.30 2.58
N ASP A 59 0.35 -4.58 1.68
CA ASP A 59 -1.05 -4.17 1.81
C ASP A 59 -1.69 -4.79 3.07
N ALA A 60 -1.51 -6.11 3.24
CA ALA A 60 -2.03 -6.83 4.40
C ALA A 60 -1.42 -6.31 5.71
N LEU A 61 -0.12 -6.02 5.72
CA LEU A 61 0.56 -5.47 6.89
C LEU A 61 0.05 -4.06 7.27
N VAL A 62 -0.18 -3.19 6.28
CA VAL A 62 -0.69 -1.85 6.52
C VAL A 62 -2.13 -1.88 7.06
N VAL A 63 -2.97 -2.80 6.58
CA VAL A 63 -4.32 -3.04 7.13
C VAL A 63 -4.25 -3.66 8.53
N LEU A 64 -3.32 -4.60 8.78
CA LEU A 64 -3.10 -5.19 10.10
C LEU A 64 -2.76 -4.13 11.16
N ALA A 65 -1.86 -3.20 10.81
CA ALA A 65 -1.40 -2.10 11.66
C ALA A 65 -2.39 -0.93 11.80
N MET A 66 -3.57 -1.01 11.16
CA MET A 66 -4.61 0.02 11.27
C MET A 66 -5.19 0.14 12.69
N ASP A 67 -5.19 -0.93 13.46
CA ASP A 67 -5.63 -0.94 14.84
C ASP A 67 -4.99 -2.13 15.56
N ARG A 68 -5.33 -2.35 16.84
CA ARG A 68 -4.82 -3.47 17.65
C ARG A 68 -5.72 -4.71 17.63
N ARG A 69 -6.92 -4.65 17.05
CA ARG A 69 -7.80 -5.82 16.92
C ARG A 69 -7.08 -6.91 16.10
N PRO A 70 -7.13 -8.18 16.52
CA PRO A 70 -6.65 -9.26 15.68
C PRO A 70 -7.45 -9.26 14.37
N LYS A 71 -6.84 -9.69 13.27
CA LYS A 71 -7.50 -9.79 11.97
C LYS A 71 -7.18 -11.14 11.37
N VAL A 72 -8.17 -11.74 10.71
CA VAL A 72 -7.95 -12.94 9.90
C VAL A 72 -7.93 -12.52 8.45
N PHE A 73 -6.87 -12.89 7.74
CA PHE A 73 -6.72 -12.61 6.31
C PHE A 73 -7.02 -13.85 5.49
N VAL A 74 -7.25 -13.67 4.20
CA VAL A 74 -7.25 -14.77 3.23
C VAL A 74 -6.17 -14.61 2.18
N ALA A 75 -5.61 -15.74 1.75
CA ALA A 75 -4.68 -15.83 0.64
C ALA A 75 -5.03 -17.03 -0.24
N ARG A 76 -4.55 -17.03 -1.49
CA ARG A 76 -4.85 -18.10 -2.45
C ARG A 76 -4.50 -19.48 -1.87
N ALA A 77 -5.34 -20.47 -2.07
CA ALA A 77 -5.12 -21.80 -1.49
C ALA A 77 -3.87 -22.53 -2.03
N ASP A 78 -3.38 -22.20 -3.23
CA ASP A 78 -2.24 -22.87 -3.84
C ASP A 78 -0.93 -22.72 -3.04
N ILE A 79 -0.75 -21.60 -2.34
CA ILE A 79 0.43 -21.39 -1.49
C ILE A 79 0.41 -22.25 -0.21
N PHE A 80 -0.74 -22.84 0.13
CA PHE A 80 -0.91 -23.73 1.29
C PHE A 80 -0.58 -25.20 0.97
N LYS A 81 -0.28 -25.54 -0.29
CA LYS A 81 0.15 -26.91 -0.67
C LYS A 81 1.44 -27.34 0.02
N ILE A 82 2.28 -26.38 0.43
CA ILE A 82 3.51 -26.64 1.18
C ILE A 82 3.17 -26.69 2.68
N PRO A 83 3.27 -27.84 3.36
CA PRO A 83 2.77 -28.00 4.74
C PRO A 83 3.39 -27.03 5.76
N ILE A 84 4.68 -26.70 5.57
CA ILE A 84 5.40 -25.76 6.43
C ILE A 84 4.81 -24.35 6.26
N LEU A 85 4.55 -23.90 5.02
CA LEU A 85 3.93 -22.60 4.77
C LEU A 85 2.50 -22.55 5.30
N ALA A 86 1.72 -23.63 5.15
CA ALA A 86 0.37 -23.71 5.70
C ALA A 86 0.33 -23.51 7.22
N LYS A 87 1.27 -24.15 7.96
CA LYS A 87 1.42 -23.96 9.41
C LYS A 87 1.78 -22.51 9.77
N ILE A 88 2.71 -21.90 9.02
CA ILE A 88 3.10 -20.50 9.21
C ILE A 88 1.91 -19.58 8.96
N PHE A 89 1.19 -19.74 7.84
CA PHE A 89 0.04 -18.91 7.50
C PHE A 89 -1.09 -19.06 8.53
N THR A 90 -1.36 -20.28 9.00
CA THR A 90 -2.36 -20.50 10.06
C THR A 90 -1.95 -19.80 11.36
N PHE A 91 -0.66 -19.87 11.75
CA PHE A 91 -0.15 -19.13 12.91
C PHE A 91 -0.28 -17.61 12.73
N LEU A 92 -0.06 -17.10 11.51
CA LEU A 92 -0.22 -15.70 11.14
C LEU A 92 -1.67 -15.26 10.94
N LYS A 93 -2.65 -16.13 11.21
CA LYS A 93 -4.09 -15.89 11.01
C LYS A 93 -4.47 -15.63 9.54
N ILE A 94 -3.89 -16.40 8.63
CA ILE A 94 -4.19 -16.36 7.18
C ILE A 94 -4.84 -17.68 6.78
N MET A 95 -6.06 -17.61 6.23
CA MET A 95 -6.81 -18.75 5.73
C MET A 95 -6.64 -18.93 4.21
N PRO A 96 -6.69 -20.16 3.70
CA PRO A 96 -6.77 -20.39 2.26
C PRO A 96 -8.13 -19.96 1.72
N ILE A 97 -8.15 -19.34 0.54
CA ILE A 97 -9.35 -19.10 -0.26
C ILE A 97 -9.14 -19.59 -1.69
N MET A 98 -10.11 -20.34 -2.21
CA MET A 98 -10.13 -20.82 -3.60
C MET A 98 -10.72 -19.76 -4.52
N ARG A 99 -10.26 -19.71 -5.77
CA ARG A 99 -10.91 -18.91 -6.81
C ARG A 99 -11.65 -19.83 -7.74
N ILE A 100 -12.82 -19.41 -8.21
CA ILE A 100 -13.70 -20.17 -9.13
C ILE A 100 -12.97 -20.66 -10.42
N ARG A 101 -11.78 -20.14 -10.72
CA ARG A 101 -10.98 -20.47 -11.91
C ARG A 101 -9.98 -21.61 -11.68
N ASP A 102 -9.89 -22.20 -10.47
CA ASP A 102 -8.84 -23.16 -10.11
C ASP A 102 -9.27 -24.65 -10.24
N GLY A 103 -10.52 -24.97 -10.62
CA GLY A 103 -10.96 -26.31 -11.10
C GLY A 103 -12.23 -26.89 -10.42
N MET A 104 -12.77 -28.01 -10.92
CA MET A 104 -14.12 -28.54 -10.56
C MET A 104 -14.25 -29.27 -9.20
N ASP A 105 -13.20 -29.45 -8.40
CA ASP A 105 -13.29 -30.00 -7.02
C ASP A 105 -13.79 -28.97 -5.97
N GLU A 106 -14.30 -27.82 -6.43
CA GLU A 106 -14.37 -26.56 -5.69
C GLU A 106 -15.67 -26.31 -4.90
N VAL A 107 -16.77 -26.99 -5.18
CA VAL A 107 -18.08 -26.61 -4.59
C VAL A 107 -18.16 -26.96 -3.10
N ARG A 108 -17.76 -28.17 -2.68
CA ARG A 108 -17.75 -28.58 -1.25
C ARG A 108 -16.72 -27.79 -0.43
N ARG A 109 -15.55 -27.50 -0.99
CA ARG A 109 -14.47 -26.79 -0.30
C ARG A 109 -14.69 -25.27 -0.22
N ASN A 110 -15.49 -24.70 -1.13
CA ASN A 110 -15.94 -23.30 -1.01
C ASN A 110 -16.87 -23.11 0.19
N HIS A 111 -17.77 -24.06 0.47
CA HIS A 111 -18.62 -24.02 1.66
C HIS A 111 -17.77 -24.03 2.93
N GLU A 112 -16.79 -24.93 3.06
CA GLU A 112 -15.88 -24.95 4.22
C GLU A 112 -15.11 -23.63 4.45
N THR A 113 -14.77 -22.93 3.38
CA THR A 113 -14.06 -21.64 3.48
C THR A 113 -15.00 -20.53 3.93
N ILE A 114 -16.24 -20.54 3.43
CA ILE A 114 -17.27 -19.59 3.85
C ILE A 114 -17.66 -19.87 5.30
N ASP A 115 -17.88 -21.12 5.69
CA ASP A 115 -18.21 -21.51 7.06
C ASP A 115 -17.14 -21.04 8.06
N LYS A 116 -15.85 -21.20 7.73
CA LYS A 116 -14.75 -20.67 8.54
C LYS A 116 -14.75 -19.14 8.61
N ALA A 117 -15.09 -18.46 7.52
CA ALA A 117 -15.22 -17.00 7.53
C ALA A 117 -16.40 -16.54 8.40
N VAL A 118 -17.53 -17.26 8.34
CA VAL A 118 -18.69 -17.04 9.22
C VAL A 118 -18.30 -17.24 10.69
N ASP A 119 -17.56 -18.30 11.02
CA ASP A 119 -17.08 -18.54 12.39
C ASP A 119 -16.20 -17.39 12.91
N VAL A 120 -15.31 -16.86 12.08
CA VAL A 120 -14.47 -15.70 12.41
C VAL A 120 -15.32 -14.45 12.66
N LEU A 121 -16.31 -14.21 11.80
CA LEU A 121 -17.20 -13.05 11.89
C LEU A 121 -18.14 -13.13 13.10
N ARG A 122 -18.63 -14.33 13.44
CA ARG A 122 -19.45 -14.60 14.64
C ARG A 122 -18.68 -14.32 15.92
N ASP A 123 -17.39 -14.65 15.94
CA ASP A 123 -16.49 -14.31 17.06
C ASP A 123 -16.08 -12.81 17.04
N ARG A 124 -16.70 -11.98 16.18
CA ARG A 124 -16.47 -10.54 15.99
C ARG A 124 -15.01 -10.17 15.72
N ILE A 125 -14.26 -11.10 15.12
CA ILE A 125 -12.89 -10.84 14.70
C ILE A 125 -12.93 -10.30 13.26
N PRO A 126 -12.34 -9.12 13.00
CA PRO A 126 -12.33 -8.56 11.65
C PRO A 126 -11.71 -9.52 10.62
N PHE A 127 -12.46 -9.75 9.56
CA PHE A 127 -12.07 -10.56 8.42
C PHE A 127 -11.58 -9.65 7.30
N CYS A 128 -10.43 -9.94 6.70
CA CYS A 128 -9.83 -9.11 5.66
C CYS A 128 -9.67 -9.92 4.37
N ILE A 129 -10.32 -9.43 3.31
CA ILE A 129 -10.30 -10.04 1.98
C ILE A 129 -10.13 -8.94 0.93
N PHE A 130 -9.17 -9.12 0.04
CA PHE A 130 -8.94 -8.22 -1.09
C PHE A 130 -9.95 -8.55 -2.20
N PRO A 131 -11.02 -7.75 -2.39
CA PRO A 131 -12.15 -8.12 -3.26
C PRO A 131 -11.73 -8.21 -4.73
N GLU A 132 -10.70 -7.48 -5.15
CA GLU A 132 -10.12 -7.51 -6.50
C GLU A 132 -9.55 -8.90 -6.86
N GLY A 133 -9.15 -9.68 -5.84
CA GLY A 133 -8.58 -11.00 -6.03
C GLY A 133 -7.26 -11.02 -6.80
N GLN A 134 -6.70 -9.89 -7.23
CA GLN A 134 -5.39 -9.78 -7.87
C GLN A 134 -4.80 -8.45 -7.45
N HIS A 135 -3.47 -8.32 -7.52
CA HIS A 135 -2.83 -7.04 -7.29
C HIS A 135 -2.36 -6.42 -8.60
N GLN A 136 -2.41 -5.09 -8.67
CA GLN A 136 -1.84 -4.32 -9.76
C GLN A 136 -1.13 -3.08 -9.19
N ALA A 137 0.12 -2.86 -9.59
CA ALA A 137 0.89 -1.68 -9.16
C ALA A 137 0.50 -0.41 -9.94
N LYS A 138 -0.79 -0.08 -9.97
CA LYS A 138 -1.39 1.11 -10.57
C LYS A 138 -2.34 1.79 -9.59
N TYR A 139 -2.63 3.08 -9.81
CA TYR A 139 -3.64 3.83 -9.06
C TYR A 139 -5.01 3.67 -9.71
N SER A 140 -5.39 2.44 -10.01
CA SER A 140 -6.64 2.06 -10.68
C SER A 140 -7.32 1.00 -9.85
N SER A 141 -8.64 0.86 -9.99
CA SER A 141 -9.39 -0.23 -9.38
C SER A 141 -9.49 -1.42 -10.35
N LEU A 142 -9.45 -2.63 -9.80
CA LEU A 142 -9.77 -3.84 -10.57
C LEU A 142 -11.24 -4.26 -10.33
N PRO A 143 -11.84 -5.03 -11.25
CA PRO A 143 -13.16 -5.61 -11.03
C PRO A 143 -13.20 -6.45 -9.75
N LEU A 144 -14.29 -6.31 -8.98
CA LEU A 144 -14.45 -7.02 -7.71
C LEU A 144 -15.01 -8.43 -7.94
N SER A 145 -14.42 -9.41 -7.25
CA SER A 145 -14.87 -10.81 -7.26
C SER A 145 -16.16 -10.98 -6.46
N LYS A 146 -16.99 -11.95 -6.85
CA LYS A 146 -18.27 -12.24 -6.16
C LYS A 146 -18.10 -12.89 -4.78
N GLY A 147 -16.91 -13.41 -4.46
CA GLY A 147 -16.68 -14.23 -3.26
C GLY A 147 -16.91 -13.49 -1.95
N ILE A 148 -16.47 -12.23 -1.86
CA ILE A 148 -16.66 -11.39 -0.68
C ILE A 148 -18.15 -11.19 -0.35
N PHE A 149 -18.98 -10.93 -1.36
CA PHE A 149 -20.41 -10.66 -1.17
C PHE A 149 -21.16 -11.92 -0.77
N ARG A 150 -20.79 -13.09 -1.33
CA ARG A 150 -21.34 -14.38 -0.88
C ARG A 150 -21.05 -14.64 0.59
N ILE A 151 -19.80 -14.41 1.03
CA ILE A 151 -19.43 -14.53 2.45
C ILE A 151 -20.25 -13.56 3.30
N ALA A 152 -20.33 -12.29 2.89
CA ALA A 152 -21.04 -11.26 3.65
C ALA A 152 -22.53 -11.55 3.83
N PHE A 153 -23.22 -11.94 2.75
CA PHE A 153 -24.66 -12.24 2.78
C PHE A 153 -24.95 -13.51 3.59
N GLN A 154 -24.20 -14.60 3.35
CA GLN A 154 -24.38 -15.84 4.13
C GLN A 154 -24.06 -15.65 5.61
N ALA A 155 -22.99 -14.90 5.92
CA ALA A 155 -22.66 -14.58 7.30
C ALA A 155 -23.75 -13.74 7.96
N GLN A 156 -24.32 -12.75 7.27
CA GLN A 156 -25.40 -11.93 7.81
C GLN A 156 -26.67 -12.74 8.06
N GLU A 157 -27.02 -13.67 7.16
CA GLU A 157 -28.17 -14.57 7.33
C GLU A 157 -28.01 -15.46 8.58
N LEU A 158 -26.79 -15.94 8.83
CA LEU A 158 -26.45 -16.79 9.99
C LEU A 158 -26.18 -16.02 11.29
N MET A 159 -26.17 -14.69 11.25
CA MET A 159 -25.90 -13.78 12.38
C MET A 159 -26.96 -12.68 12.43
N SER A 160 -28.24 -13.04 12.54
CA SER A 160 -29.36 -12.09 12.48
C SER A 160 -29.36 -11.05 13.62
N ASP A 161 -28.73 -11.36 14.75
CA ASP A 161 -28.63 -10.51 15.94
C ASP A 161 -27.49 -9.48 15.89
N VAL A 162 -26.51 -9.64 14.98
CA VAL A 162 -25.33 -8.78 14.88
C VAL A 162 -25.24 -8.18 13.47
N PRO A 163 -25.12 -6.85 13.32
CA PRO A 163 -24.91 -6.25 12.01
C PRO A 163 -23.53 -6.63 11.46
N LEU A 164 -23.45 -6.92 10.16
CA LEU A 164 -22.21 -7.13 9.43
C LEU A 164 -21.95 -5.92 8.53
N TYR A 165 -20.72 -5.42 8.58
CA TYR A 165 -20.27 -4.30 7.77
C TYR A 165 -19.20 -4.71 6.77
N ILE A 166 -19.37 -4.33 5.51
CA ILE A 166 -18.26 -4.29 4.56
C ILE A 166 -17.63 -2.90 4.60
N VAL A 167 -16.35 -2.82 4.97
CA VAL A 167 -15.62 -1.56 5.14
C VAL A 167 -14.61 -1.41 4.00
N PRO A 168 -14.85 -0.51 3.03
CA PRO A 168 -13.90 -0.22 1.96
C PRO A 168 -12.62 0.44 2.51
N ILE A 169 -11.46 -0.02 2.04
CA ILE A 169 -10.16 0.57 2.39
C ILE A 169 -9.42 0.97 1.11
N GLY A 170 -9.17 2.27 0.94
CA GLY A 170 -8.31 2.79 -0.12
C GLY A 170 -6.88 2.98 0.35
N MET A 171 -5.94 2.25 -0.24
CA MET A 171 -4.51 2.38 0.00
C MET A 171 -3.83 3.07 -1.17
N ARG A 172 -3.07 4.10 -0.83
CA ARG A 172 -2.31 4.92 -1.76
C ARG A 172 -0.85 4.97 -1.37
N TYR A 173 -0.02 4.31 -2.15
CA TYR A 173 1.43 4.42 -2.02
C TYR A 173 1.96 5.67 -2.72
N GLY A 174 3.04 6.26 -2.22
CA GLY A 174 3.81 7.25 -2.98
C GLY A 174 4.65 6.58 -4.09
N SER A 175 4.98 5.32 -3.87
CA SER A 175 5.67 4.42 -4.79
C SER A 175 5.45 3.00 -4.30
N PHE A 176 5.00 2.11 -5.21
CA PHE A 176 4.79 0.69 -4.91
C PHE A 176 6.12 -0.04 -4.64
N PHE A 177 7.17 0.32 -5.37
CA PHE A 177 8.39 -0.50 -5.47
C PHE A 177 9.54 -0.05 -4.57
N ARG A 178 9.40 1.08 -3.87
CA ARG A 178 10.49 1.68 -3.09
C ARG A 178 10.30 1.45 -1.60
N PHE A 179 11.33 0.94 -0.95
CA PHE A 179 11.43 0.95 0.50
C PHE A 179 11.41 2.40 1.01
N ARG A 180 10.87 2.63 2.21
CA ARG A 180 10.70 3.96 2.82
C ARG A 180 9.92 4.95 1.96
N SER A 181 8.98 4.42 1.18
CA SER A 181 7.92 5.19 0.54
C SER A 181 6.95 5.73 1.58
N THR A 182 5.89 6.41 1.14
CA THR A 182 4.77 6.82 1.99
C THR A 182 3.55 6.00 1.63
N VAL A 183 2.66 5.78 2.59
CA VAL A 183 1.34 5.19 2.33
C VAL A 183 0.28 6.01 3.04
N ARG A 184 -0.82 6.27 2.34
CA ARG A 184 -2.04 6.84 2.90
C ARG A 184 -3.13 5.79 2.79
N VAL A 185 -3.79 5.50 3.91
CA VAL A 185 -4.85 4.52 4.05
C VAL A 185 -6.11 5.29 4.43
N GLN A 186 -7.13 5.21 3.60
CA GLN A 186 -8.41 5.85 3.81
C GLN A 186 -9.48 4.79 4.03
N VAL A 187 -10.16 4.88 5.15
CA VAL A 187 -11.37 4.11 5.43
C VAL A 187 -12.54 4.85 4.77
N GLY A 188 -13.20 4.18 3.83
CA GLY A 188 -14.41 4.70 3.19
C GLY A 188 -15.65 4.42 4.03
N GLU A 189 -16.81 4.83 3.54
CA GLU A 189 -18.08 4.62 4.26
C GLU A 189 -18.42 3.12 4.34
N PRO A 190 -18.68 2.57 5.54
CA PRO A 190 -19.10 1.18 5.72
C PRO A 190 -20.46 0.90 5.07
N ILE A 191 -20.62 -0.30 4.50
CA ILE A 191 -21.90 -0.81 4.00
C ILE A 191 -22.47 -1.74 5.07
N ASN A 192 -23.59 -1.36 5.68
CA ASN A 192 -24.32 -2.22 6.61
C ASN A 192 -25.15 -3.24 5.83
N ILE A 193 -24.75 -4.51 5.87
CA ILE A 193 -25.39 -5.56 5.07
C ILE A 193 -26.78 -5.90 5.61
N ARG A 194 -26.98 -5.84 6.92
CA ARG A 194 -28.30 -6.07 7.54
C ARG A 194 -29.33 -5.05 7.08
N GLU A 195 -29.00 -3.76 7.19
CA GLU A 195 -29.87 -2.66 6.77
C GLU A 195 -30.10 -2.72 5.26
N PHE A 196 -29.03 -2.94 4.49
CA PHE A 196 -29.14 -3.06 3.03
C PHE A 196 -30.12 -4.16 2.61
N ILE A 197 -30.03 -5.36 3.20
CA ILE A 197 -30.94 -6.47 2.88
C ILE A 197 -32.40 -6.11 3.23
N ALA A 198 -32.63 -5.47 4.38
CA ALA A 198 -33.97 -5.09 4.83
C ALA A 198 -34.61 -4.05 3.89
N GLU A 199 -33.85 -3.01 3.51
CA GLU A 199 -34.29 -1.92 2.64
C GLU A 199 -34.48 -2.34 1.17
N ASN A 200 -33.87 -3.46 0.77
CA ASN A 200 -33.84 -3.93 -0.63
C ASN A 200 -34.51 -5.30 -0.79
N SER A 201 -35.44 -5.65 0.10
CA SER A 201 -36.14 -6.95 0.13
C SER A 201 -36.94 -7.27 -1.14
N GLN A 202 -37.25 -6.26 -1.97
CA GLN A 202 -37.86 -6.43 -3.29
C GLN A 202 -36.95 -7.10 -4.33
N TYR A 203 -35.63 -7.08 -4.12
CA TYR A 203 -34.66 -7.66 -5.04
C TYR A 203 -34.26 -9.09 -4.63
N THR A 204 -33.90 -9.92 -5.61
CA THR A 204 -33.33 -11.24 -5.33
C THR A 204 -31.98 -11.11 -4.64
N PRO A 205 -31.53 -12.12 -3.85
CA PRO A 205 -30.21 -12.08 -3.20
C PRO A 205 -29.05 -11.85 -4.19
N GLN A 206 -29.18 -12.32 -5.43
CA GLN A 206 -28.18 -12.12 -6.47
C GLN A 206 -28.14 -10.67 -6.96
N GLU A 207 -29.28 -10.02 -7.14
CA GLU A 207 -29.38 -8.60 -7.50
C GLU A 207 -28.84 -7.73 -6.37
N GLN A 208 -29.23 -8.00 -5.12
CA GLN A 208 -28.71 -7.32 -3.95
C GLN A 208 -27.17 -7.39 -3.89
N MET A 209 -26.58 -8.58 -4.08
CA MET A 209 -25.12 -8.73 -4.13
C MET A 209 -24.46 -7.91 -5.24
N ASN A 210 -25.09 -7.81 -6.42
CA ASN A 210 -24.55 -6.99 -7.52
C ASN A 210 -24.61 -5.49 -7.18
N ILE A 211 -25.69 -5.02 -6.56
CA ILE A 211 -25.82 -3.62 -6.12
C ILE A 211 -24.75 -3.31 -5.05
N VAL A 212 -24.60 -4.16 -4.03
CA VAL A 212 -23.56 -3.99 -3.00
C VAL A 212 -22.16 -3.99 -3.62
N ARG A 213 -21.93 -4.80 -4.65
CA ARG A 213 -20.65 -4.80 -5.38
C ARG A 213 -20.38 -3.46 -6.05
N ASP A 214 -21.37 -2.89 -6.71
CA ASP A 214 -21.20 -1.64 -7.44
C ASP A 214 -21.02 -0.46 -6.46
N ILE A 215 -21.76 -0.45 -5.34
CA ILE A 215 -21.56 0.48 -4.22
C ILE A 215 -20.14 0.34 -3.64
N LEU A 216 -19.68 -0.89 -3.40
CA LEU A 216 -18.34 -1.14 -2.85
C LEU A 216 -17.26 -0.64 -3.82
N ALA A 217 -17.41 -0.91 -5.12
CA ALA A 217 -16.48 -0.46 -6.15
C ALA A 217 -16.39 1.08 -6.17
N GLU A 218 -17.52 1.78 -6.14
CA GLU A 218 -17.57 3.24 -6.09
C GLU A 218 -16.87 3.79 -4.83
N ARG A 219 -17.22 3.27 -3.65
CA ARG A 219 -16.60 3.73 -2.37
C ARG A 219 -15.11 3.44 -2.30
N MET A 220 -14.66 2.32 -2.87
CA MET A 220 -13.23 2.02 -3.03
C MET A 220 -12.56 3.02 -3.97
N GLN A 221 -13.17 3.32 -5.13
CA GLN A 221 -12.68 4.30 -6.09
C GLN A 221 -12.59 5.71 -5.52
N GLN A 222 -13.50 6.12 -4.64
CA GLN A 222 -13.44 7.40 -3.93
C GLN A 222 -12.31 7.45 -2.88
N SER A 223 -11.96 6.28 -2.32
CA SER A 223 -10.92 6.14 -1.29
C SER A 223 -9.49 6.05 -1.87
N ILE A 224 -9.36 5.73 -3.15
CA ILE A 224 -8.12 5.84 -3.93
C ILE A 224 -8.22 7.06 -4.86
N PHE A 225 -7.13 7.72 -5.25
CA PHE A 225 -7.23 8.73 -6.30
C PHE A 225 -7.23 7.96 -7.63
N HIS A 226 -8.42 7.56 -8.06
CA HIS A 226 -8.60 6.61 -9.16
C HIS A 226 -8.22 7.23 -10.51
N ILE A 227 -7.27 6.62 -11.21
CA ILE A 227 -6.96 6.89 -12.61
C ILE A 227 -7.47 5.69 -13.41
N PRO A 228 -8.35 5.88 -14.41
CA PRO A 228 -8.79 4.80 -15.28
C PRO A 228 -7.61 4.04 -15.88
N ASN A 229 -7.71 2.71 -15.95
CA ASN A 229 -6.66 1.87 -16.53
C ASN A 229 -6.82 1.79 -18.06
N ASP A 230 -6.70 2.92 -18.73
CA ASP A 230 -6.77 3.08 -20.17
C ASP A 230 -5.41 3.45 -20.77
N GLU A 231 -5.37 3.76 -22.07
CA GLU A 231 -4.17 4.20 -22.80
C GLU A 231 -3.61 5.55 -22.29
N ASP A 232 -4.45 6.35 -21.62
CA ASP A 232 -4.11 7.66 -21.08
C ASP A 232 -3.57 7.59 -19.64
N TYR A 233 -3.53 6.41 -19.01
CA TYR A 233 -3.12 6.23 -17.61
C TYR A 233 -1.77 6.90 -17.31
N ASP A 234 -0.75 6.61 -18.13
CA ASP A 234 0.61 7.11 -17.92
C ASP A 234 0.69 8.64 -18.12
N ALA A 235 -0.08 9.17 -19.07
CA ALA A 235 -0.17 10.60 -19.33
C ALA A 235 -0.85 11.33 -18.16
N THR A 236 -1.99 10.79 -17.71
CA THR A 236 -2.77 11.32 -16.59
C THR A 236 -1.95 11.33 -15.30
N TYR A 237 -1.21 10.26 -15.03
CA TYR A 237 -0.32 10.18 -13.87
C TYR A 237 0.84 11.20 -13.95
N GLU A 238 1.39 11.41 -15.14
CA GLU A 238 2.43 12.41 -15.40
C GLU A 238 1.91 13.84 -15.21
N ILE A 239 0.71 14.14 -15.71
CA ILE A 239 0.03 15.43 -15.55
C ILE A 239 -0.22 15.72 -14.06
N CYS A 240 -0.77 14.75 -13.32
CA CYS A 240 -0.95 14.86 -11.86
C CYS A 240 0.37 15.26 -11.18
N ALA A 241 1.47 14.60 -11.53
CA ALA A 241 2.78 14.90 -10.97
C ALA A 241 3.30 16.31 -11.33
N ALA A 242 2.96 16.83 -12.52
CA ALA A 242 3.38 18.14 -13.01
C ALA A 242 2.66 19.29 -12.31
N VAL A 243 1.38 19.11 -11.96
CA VAL A 243 0.51 20.17 -11.42
C VAL A 243 0.25 20.08 -9.92
N VAL A 244 0.47 18.92 -9.28
CA VAL A 244 0.15 18.66 -7.85
C VAL A 244 0.61 19.77 -6.92
N LYS A 245 1.80 20.35 -7.16
CA LYS A 245 2.35 21.42 -6.32
C LYS A 245 1.50 22.69 -6.37
N GLN A 246 1.09 23.10 -7.57
CA GLN A 246 0.30 24.31 -7.77
C GLN A 246 -1.12 24.10 -7.24
N GLN A 247 -1.69 22.92 -7.45
CA GLN A 247 -2.97 22.53 -6.84
C GLN A 247 -2.91 22.59 -5.31
N VAL A 248 -1.87 22.02 -4.69
CA VAL A 248 -1.68 22.07 -3.22
C VAL A 248 -1.55 23.51 -2.71
N ARG A 249 -0.89 24.39 -3.46
CA ARG A 249 -0.79 25.81 -3.10
C ARG A 249 -2.15 26.50 -3.14
N GLN A 250 -2.93 26.29 -4.20
CA GLN A 250 -4.30 26.83 -4.29
C GLN A 250 -5.20 26.28 -3.18
N LEU A 251 -5.12 24.99 -2.88
CA LEU A 251 -5.89 24.37 -1.80
C LEU A 251 -5.56 24.93 -0.42
N ARG A 252 -4.27 25.19 -0.15
CA ARG A 252 -3.82 25.76 1.13
C ARG A 252 -4.17 27.23 1.28
N GLY A 253 -4.19 27.99 0.18
CA GLY A 253 -4.64 29.38 0.18
C GLY A 253 -6.14 29.54 0.45
N LYS A 254 -6.92 28.45 0.39
CA LYS A 254 -8.35 28.41 0.71
C LYS A 254 -8.63 27.89 2.13
N ASP A 255 -7.64 27.91 3.02
CA ASP A 255 -7.73 27.42 4.41
C ASP A 255 -8.36 26.03 4.59
N CYS A 256 -8.06 25.11 3.67
CA CYS A 256 -8.56 23.74 3.78
C CYS A 256 -7.84 22.99 4.91
N GLU A 257 -8.55 22.68 6.00
CA GLU A 257 -8.02 21.96 7.17
C GLU A 257 -7.44 20.59 6.81
N GLU A 258 -8.10 19.85 5.92
CA GLU A 258 -7.62 18.57 5.38
C GLU A 258 -6.27 18.68 4.65
N CYS A 259 -5.88 19.88 4.19
CA CYS A 259 -4.64 20.13 3.45
C CYS A 259 -3.45 20.52 4.35
N ARG A 260 -3.64 20.56 5.68
CA ARG A 260 -2.55 20.74 6.65
C ARG A 260 -1.53 19.61 6.51
N ASN A 261 -2.00 18.36 6.47
CA ASN A 261 -1.13 17.21 6.23
C ASN A 261 -0.72 17.14 4.75
N ARG A 262 0.56 16.87 4.51
CA ARG A 262 1.11 16.79 3.15
C ARG A 262 0.52 15.66 2.31
N LEU A 263 0.31 14.47 2.89
CA LEU A 263 -0.21 13.32 2.13
C LEU A 263 -1.67 13.52 1.75
N ASP A 264 -2.45 14.11 2.65
CA ASP A 264 -3.86 14.44 2.44
C ASP A 264 -4.01 15.54 1.38
N ALA A 265 -3.20 16.61 1.46
CA ALA A 265 -3.15 17.65 0.44
C ALA A 265 -2.78 17.11 -0.96
N HIS A 266 -1.76 16.25 -1.05
CA HIS A 266 -1.35 15.63 -2.31
C HIS A 266 -2.44 14.70 -2.88
N PHE A 267 -3.18 14.00 -2.02
CA PHE A 267 -4.28 13.13 -2.44
C PHE A 267 -5.41 13.97 -3.05
N LYS A 268 -5.86 15.02 -2.33
CA LYS A 268 -6.92 15.93 -2.79
C LYS A 268 -6.53 16.65 -4.09
N ALA A 269 -5.29 17.13 -4.16
CA ALA A 269 -4.74 17.75 -5.36
C ALA A 269 -4.79 16.83 -6.59
N ASN A 270 -4.31 15.59 -6.45
CA ASN A 270 -4.34 14.63 -7.56
C ASN A 270 -5.78 14.28 -7.97
N ARG A 271 -6.70 14.14 -7.01
CA ARG A 271 -8.11 13.85 -7.31
C ARG A 271 -8.74 14.96 -8.14
N LEU A 272 -8.53 16.22 -7.73
CA LEU A 272 -8.97 17.39 -8.50
C LEU A 272 -8.40 17.41 -9.91
N THR A 273 -7.12 17.09 -10.09
CA THR A 273 -6.53 17.03 -11.43
C THR A 273 -7.19 15.97 -12.31
N VAL A 274 -7.49 14.78 -11.77
CA VAL A 274 -8.18 13.73 -12.54
C VAL A 274 -9.61 14.17 -12.89
N GLU A 275 -10.33 14.77 -11.95
CA GLU A 275 -11.67 15.33 -12.18
C GLU A 275 -11.64 16.42 -13.27
N GLN A 276 -10.63 17.30 -13.25
CA GLN A 276 -10.42 18.33 -14.28
C GLN A 276 -10.13 17.73 -15.65
N ILE A 277 -9.30 16.68 -15.74
CA ILE A 277 -9.04 15.99 -17.02
C ILE A 277 -10.32 15.35 -17.55
N ALA A 278 -11.11 14.69 -16.69
CA ALA A 278 -12.38 14.10 -17.08
C ALA A 278 -13.38 15.16 -17.58
N SER A 279 -13.47 16.30 -16.90
CA SER A 279 -14.30 17.43 -17.32
C SER A 279 -13.82 18.03 -18.64
N LEU A 280 -12.50 18.17 -18.86
CA LEU A 280 -11.95 18.64 -20.14
C LEU A 280 -12.28 17.69 -21.29
N LYS A 281 -12.22 16.37 -21.08
CA LYS A 281 -12.61 15.38 -22.10
C LYS A 281 -14.06 15.56 -22.56
N GLN A 282 -14.96 16.00 -21.67
CA GLN A 282 -16.37 16.23 -21.98
C GLN A 282 -16.62 17.61 -22.60
N ASN A 283 -16.01 18.66 -22.05
CA ASN A 283 -16.35 20.06 -22.38
C ASN A 283 -15.46 20.68 -23.47
N ALA A 284 -14.23 20.19 -23.66
CA ALA A 284 -13.25 20.74 -24.58
C ALA A 284 -12.30 19.63 -25.09
N PRO A 285 -12.79 18.72 -25.95
CA PRO A 285 -12.06 17.50 -26.34
C PRO A 285 -10.70 17.80 -26.99
N ASP A 286 -10.58 18.85 -27.79
CA ASP A 286 -9.31 19.25 -28.42
C ASP A 286 -8.26 19.65 -27.38
N ARG A 287 -8.67 20.42 -26.36
CA ARG A 287 -7.79 20.80 -25.25
C ARG A 287 -7.38 19.59 -24.41
N ALA A 288 -8.30 18.63 -24.21
CA ALA A 288 -8.01 17.39 -23.51
C ALA A 288 -7.01 16.52 -24.30
N ALA A 289 -7.19 16.39 -25.61
CA ALA A 289 -6.29 15.65 -26.49
C ALA A 289 -4.88 16.24 -26.48
N GLU A 290 -4.77 17.57 -26.54
CA GLU A 290 -3.49 18.26 -26.45
C GLU A 290 -2.82 18.07 -25.08
N LEU A 291 -3.57 18.20 -24.00
CA LEU A 291 -3.08 17.96 -22.64
C LEU A 291 -2.52 16.54 -22.48
N LEU A 292 -3.24 15.54 -22.98
CA LEU A 292 -2.84 14.13 -22.91
C LEU A 292 -1.63 13.84 -23.80
N ARG A 293 -1.55 14.46 -24.99
CA ARG A 293 -0.37 14.40 -25.86
C ARG A 293 0.86 14.95 -25.14
N LEU A 294 0.77 16.14 -24.54
CA LEU A 294 1.85 16.72 -23.74
C LEU A 294 2.24 15.82 -22.57
N GLY A 295 1.25 15.23 -21.88
CA GLY A 295 1.48 14.25 -20.81
C GLY A 295 2.25 13.00 -21.27
N ARG A 296 1.88 12.43 -22.44
CA ARG A 296 2.59 11.30 -23.05
C ARG A 296 4.03 11.65 -23.39
N GLU A 297 4.25 12.78 -24.06
CA GLU A 297 5.58 13.25 -24.46
C GLU A 297 6.47 13.55 -23.25
N ALA A 298 5.93 14.23 -22.23
CA ALA A 298 6.64 14.48 -20.99
C ALA A 298 7.01 13.18 -20.27
N SER A 299 6.09 12.20 -20.21
CA SER A 299 6.34 10.88 -19.63
C SER A 299 7.47 10.14 -20.38
N ALA A 300 7.46 10.19 -21.72
CA ALA A 300 8.49 9.58 -22.55
C ALA A 300 9.87 10.20 -22.32
N ILE A 301 9.98 11.54 -22.37
CA ILE A 301 11.25 12.26 -22.12
C ILE A 301 11.76 12.01 -20.69
N ARG A 302 10.86 12.06 -19.70
CA ARG A 302 11.23 11.82 -18.30
C ARG A 302 11.78 10.39 -18.11
N LYS A 303 11.11 9.39 -18.70
CA LYS A 303 11.53 7.98 -18.61
C LYS A 303 12.87 7.76 -19.32
N SER A 304 13.07 8.28 -20.54
CA SER A 304 14.31 8.10 -21.30
C SER A 304 15.53 8.72 -20.62
N ARG A 305 15.34 9.86 -19.92
CA ARG A 305 16.41 10.51 -19.14
C ARG A 305 16.51 10.00 -17.70
N HIS A 306 15.77 8.95 -17.34
CA HIS A 306 15.73 8.37 -16.00
C HIS A 306 15.48 9.41 -14.89
N ILE A 307 14.59 10.37 -15.16
CA ILE A 307 14.19 11.40 -14.20
C ILE A 307 13.07 10.83 -13.31
N SER A 308 13.27 10.93 -12.00
CA SER A 308 12.30 10.51 -11.00
C SER A 308 11.13 11.47 -10.95
N LEU A 309 9.91 10.94 -10.95
CA LEU A 309 8.68 11.74 -10.81
C LEU A 309 8.68 12.60 -9.53
N ALA A 310 9.34 12.13 -8.47
CA ALA A 310 9.52 12.90 -7.24
C ALA A 310 10.31 14.22 -7.43
N SER A 311 11.24 14.29 -8.40
CA SER A 311 11.99 15.52 -8.73
C SER A 311 11.09 16.56 -9.41
N VAL A 312 10.03 16.11 -10.09
CA VAL A 312 9.03 16.95 -10.74
C VAL A 312 8.01 17.43 -9.71
N SER A 313 7.42 16.50 -8.96
CA SER A 313 6.34 16.79 -8.01
C SER A 313 6.79 17.49 -6.73
N ILE A 314 8.09 17.48 -6.41
CA ILE A 314 8.63 18.06 -5.18
C ILE A 314 9.76 19.04 -5.53
N LYS A 315 9.47 20.35 -5.48
CA LYS A 315 10.53 21.38 -5.63
C LYS A 315 11.19 21.61 -4.26
N TYR A 316 12.45 21.20 -4.12
CA TYR A 316 13.27 21.62 -2.99
C TYR A 316 13.88 22.99 -3.27
N PRO A 317 13.90 23.91 -2.29
CA PRO A 317 14.73 25.12 -2.38
C PRO A 317 16.18 24.76 -2.66
N ILE A 318 16.92 25.64 -3.36
CA ILE A 318 18.34 25.43 -3.70
C ILE A 318 19.15 25.16 -2.43
N LEU A 319 18.93 25.94 -1.37
CA LEU A 319 19.59 25.74 -0.07
C LEU A 319 19.34 24.34 0.51
N SER A 320 18.11 23.82 0.44
CA SER A 320 17.79 22.47 0.90
C SER A 320 18.50 21.38 0.10
N ARG A 321 18.79 21.64 -1.18
CA ARG A 321 19.58 20.71 -2.01
C ARG A 321 21.04 20.72 -1.58
N ILE A 322 21.64 21.90 -1.42
CA ILE A 322 23.02 22.06 -0.96
C ILE A 322 23.21 21.37 0.40
N LEU A 323 22.33 21.65 1.36
CA LEU A 323 22.38 21.04 2.69
C LEU A 323 22.26 19.51 2.66
N LYS A 324 21.43 18.94 1.78
CA LYS A 324 21.35 17.48 1.61
C LYS A 324 22.63 16.90 1.02
N THR A 325 23.22 17.57 0.04
CA THR A 325 24.49 17.13 -0.55
C THR A 325 25.60 17.16 0.49
N LEU A 326 25.71 18.26 1.25
CA LEU A 326 26.67 18.37 2.35
C LEU A 326 26.45 17.31 3.42
N PHE A 327 25.19 17.06 3.81
CA PHE A 327 24.85 15.99 4.74
C PHE A 327 25.30 14.62 4.25
N VAL A 328 25.11 14.31 2.95
CA VAL A 328 25.59 13.04 2.36
C VAL A 328 27.12 12.93 2.43
N LEU A 329 27.85 14.04 2.23
CA LEU A 329 29.31 14.07 2.34
C LEU A 329 29.79 13.87 3.78
N VAL A 330 29.19 14.57 4.75
CA VAL A 330 29.55 14.44 6.17
C VAL A 330 29.19 13.04 6.71
N ALA A 331 28.05 12.48 6.29
CA ALA A 331 27.64 11.15 6.68
C ALA A 331 28.39 10.02 5.95
N LEU A 332 29.26 10.34 4.98
CA LEU A 332 29.91 9.36 4.12
C LEU A 332 30.69 8.28 4.89
N PRO A 333 31.50 8.58 5.92
CA PRO A 333 32.24 7.56 6.67
C PRO A 333 31.31 6.53 7.31
N TYR A 334 30.26 6.99 8.00
CA TYR A 334 29.23 6.12 8.57
C TYR A 334 28.51 5.32 7.49
N CYS A 335 28.19 5.96 6.37
CA CYS A 335 27.45 5.30 5.29
C CYS A 335 28.26 4.20 4.60
N LEU A 336 29.58 4.36 4.48
CA LEU A 336 30.46 3.30 3.98
C LEU A 336 30.41 2.08 4.90
N ALA A 337 30.55 2.27 6.22
CA ALA A 337 30.40 1.19 7.19
C ALA A 337 29.02 0.52 7.12
N ALA A 338 27.95 1.33 7.11
CA ALA A 338 26.58 0.84 6.99
C ALA A 338 26.33 0.07 5.68
N MET A 339 26.96 0.47 4.58
CA MET A 339 26.85 -0.24 3.30
C MET A 339 27.51 -1.61 3.32
N VAL A 340 28.65 -1.75 4.00
CA VAL A 340 29.34 -3.05 4.17
C VAL A 340 28.49 -3.99 5.02
N LEU A 341 27.98 -3.51 6.16
CA LEU A 341 27.16 -4.33 7.07
C LEU A 341 25.82 -4.74 6.46
N THR A 342 25.28 -3.94 5.55
CA THR A 342 24.02 -4.26 4.86
C THR A 342 24.23 -5.04 3.56
N LEU A 343 25.48 -5.37 3.20
CA LEU A 343 25.80 -6.07 1.97
C LEU A 343 25.11 -7.45 1.89
N PRO A 344 25.09 -8.30 2.95
CA PRO A 344 24.41 -9.59 2.87
C PRO A 344 22.91 -9.46 2.58
N ILE A 345 22.24 -8.47 3.19
CA ILE A 345 20.84 -8.14 2.91
C ILE A 345 20.63 -7.74 1.45
N LYS A 346 21.50 -6.88 0.92
CA LYS A 346 21.41 -6.42 -0.47
C LYS A 346 21.64 -7.54 -1.47
N LEU A 347 22.65 -8.39 -1.24
CA LEU A 347 22.96 -9.53 -2.10
C LEU A 347 21.81 -10.53 -2.12
N LEU A 348 21.26 -10.87 -0.95
CA LEU A 348 20.10 -11.76 -0.87
C LEU A 348 18.87 -11.14 -1.56
N CYS A 349 18.59 -9.86 -1.35
CA CYS A 349 17.50 -9.17 -2.06
C CYS A 349 17.71 -9.21 -3.58
N ALA A 350 18.92 -8.90 -4.06
CA ALA A 350 19.25 -8.91 -5.48
C ALA A 350 19.05 -10.31 -6.08
N PHE A 351 19.55 -11.34 -5.42
CA PHE A 351 19.34 -12.74 -5.80
C PHE A 351 17.85 -13.08 -5.89
N LEU A 352 17.07 -12.79 -4.85
CA LEU A 352 15.63 -13.06 -4.85
C LEU A 352 14.88 -12.28 -5.93
N PHE A 353 15.28 -11.05 -6.25
CA PHE A 353 14.68 -10.27 -7.33
C PHE A 353 14.88 -10.91 -8.71
N THR A 354 15.95 -11.69 -8.93
CA THR A 354 16.15 -12.43 -10.19
C THR A 354 15.15 -13.57 -10.36
N LYS A 355 14.59 -14.09 -9.26
CA LYS A 355 13.61 -15.17 -9.27
C LYS A 355 12.16 -14.66 -9.36
N LEU A 356 11.93 -13.36 -9.17
CA LEU A 356 10.62 -12.76 -9.24
C LEU A 356 10.28 -12.26 -10.64
N ARG A 357 9.16 -12.76 -11.20
CA ARG A 357 8.57 -12.20 -12.42
C ARG A 357 7.85 -10.87 -12.16
N ASP A 358 7.28 -10.71 -10.96
CA ASP A 358 6.44 -9.57 -10.62
C ASP A 358 7.15 -8.57 -9.70
N TYR A 359 7.21 -7.32 -10.16
CA TYR A 359 7.85 -6.20 -9.49
C TYR A 359 7.12 -5.76 -8.21
N ALA A 360 5.81 -6.00 -8.08
CA ALA A 360 5.01 -5.62 -6.91
C ALA A 360 5.54 -6.28 -5.62
N PHE A 361 6.12 -7.48 -5.72
CA PHE A 361 6.69 -8.20 -4.57
C PHE A 361 8.03 -7.65 -4.08
N ARG A 362 8.70 -6.76 -4.84
CA ARG A 362 10.05 -6.28 -4.47
C ARG A 362 10.08 -5.59 -3.11
N ASN A 363 9.05 -4.80 -2.78
CA ASN A 363 9.00 -4.15 -1.47
C ASN A 363 8.71 -5.15 -0.34
N SER A 364 7.82 -6.11 -0.60
CA SER A 364 7.52 -7.23 0.30
C SER A 364 8.76 -8.07 0.62
N ILE A 365 9.60 -8.39 -0.37
CA ILE A 365 10.86 -9.10 -0.14
C ILE A 365 11.84 -8.27 0.69
N ARG A 366 12.03 -6.99 0.37
CA ARG A 366 12.90 -6.13 1.19
C ARG A 366 12.44 -6.10 2.63
N TYR A 367 11.13 -5.96 2.86
CA TYR A 367 10.56 -6.01 4.20
C TYR A 367 10.90 -7.33 4.90
N LEU A 368 10.59 -8.48 4.30
CA LEU A 368 10.79 -9.78 4.91
C LEU A 368 12.27 -10.10 5.17
N VAL A 369 13.15 -9.77 4.23
CA VAL A 369 14.60 -9.95 4.40
C VAL A 369 15.10 -9.07 5.54
N ASN A 370 14.68 -7.81 5.64
CA ASN A 370 15.09 -6.96 6.78
C ASN A 370 14.50 -7.46 8.11
N LEU A 371 13.24 -7.92 8.11
CA LEU A 371 12.57 -8.47 9.30
C LEU A 371 13.32 -9.68 9.88
N VAL A 372 13.87 -10.55 9.04
CA VAL A 372 14.51 -11.79 9.49
C VAL A 372 16.02 -11.66 9.59
N LEU A 373 16.67 -11.14 8.55
CA LEU A 373 18.13 -11.18 8.43
C LEU A 373 18.82 -10.08 9.24
N TRP A 374 18.21 -8.90 9.41
CA TRP A 374 18.87 -7.81 10.14
C TRP A 374 19.14 -8.14 11.62
N PRO A 375 18.19 -8.70 12.39
CA PRO A 375 18.46 -9.14 13.76
C PRO A 375 19.56 -10.19 13.84
N VAL A 376 19.55 -11.16 12.92
CA VAL A 376 20.57 -12.23 12.87
C VAL A 376 21.95 -11.63 12.62
N LEU A 377 22.08 -10.73 11.65
CA LEU A 377 23.34 -10.05 11.36
C LEU A 377 23.81 -9.20 12.54
N ILE A 378 22.91 -8.48 13.23
CA ILE A 378 23.28 -7.71 14.42
C ILE A 378 23.83 -8.61 15.53
N ILE A 379 23.24 -9.78 15.77
CA ILE A 379 23.77 -10.74 16.74
C ILE A 379 25.18 -11.21 16.34
N ILE A 380 25.36 -11.60 15.08
CA ILE A 380 26.67 -12.02 14.54
C ILE A 380 27.71 -10.90 14.68
N TYR A 381 27.36 -9.67 14.30
CA TYR A 381 28.26 -8.52 14.40
C TYR A 381 28.58 -8.17 15.84
N THR A 382 27.63 -8.33 16.77
CA THR A 382 27.86 -8.11 18.20
C THR A 382 28.86 -9.12 18.75
N ILE A 383 28.67 -10.41 18.44
CA ILE A 383 29.59 -11.47 18.84
C ILE A 383 30.98 -11.21 18.27
N ALA A 384 31.09 -10.90 16.98
CA ALA A 384 32.36 -10.57 16.34
C ALA A 384 33.04 -9.35 16.97
N ALA A 385 32.28 -8.30 17.30
CA ALA A 385 32.82 -7.11 17.95
C ALA A 385 33.36 -7.39 19.35
N LEU A 386 32.71 -8.27 20.12
CA LEU A 386 33.16 -8.66 21.47
C LEU A 386 34.48 -9.45 21.48
N PHE A 387 34.85 -10.09 20.36
CA PHE A 387 36.16 -10.75 20.24
C PHE A 387 37.31 -9.76 20.00
N VAL A 388 37.02 -8.55 19.52
CA VAL A 388 38.04 -7.57 19.10
C VAL A 388 38.06 -6.33 20.01
N LEU A 389 36.93 -5.98 20.63
CA LEU A 389 36.75 -4.77 21.40
C LEU A 389 36.25 -5.09 22.82
N PRO A 390 36.66 -4.29 23.84
CA PRO A 390 36.03 -4.35 25.15
C PRO A 390 34.52 -4.12 25.06
N TRP A 391 33.76 -4.79 25.93
CA TRP A 391 32.28 -4.82 25.85
C TRP A 391 31.59 -3.44 25.76
N PRO A 392 32.06 -2.34 26.41
CA PRO A 392 31.41 -1.04 26.26
C PRO A 392 31.55 -0.47 24.85
N TRP A 393 32.71 -0.67 24.22
CA TRP A 393 33.00 -0.20 22.87
C TRP A 393 32.27 -1.05 21.82
N ALA A 394 32.24 -2.37 22.01
CA ALA A 394 31.46 -3.27 21.17
C ALA A 394 29.97 -2.90 21.17
N LEU A 395 29.40 -2.68 22.36
CA LEU A 395 28.00 -2.27 22.49
C LEU A 395 27.73 -0.89 21.85
N SER A 396 28.59 0.09 22.10
CA SER A 396 28.47 1.43 21.52
C SER A 396 28.50 1.39 19.98
N LEU A 397 29.41 0.60 19.41
CA LEU A 397 29.51 0.40 17.97
C LEU A 397 28.22 -0.19 17.38
N ILE A 398 27.66 -1.21 18.02
CA ILE A 398 26.41 -1.85 17.56
C ILE A 398 25.21 -0.91 17.68
N VAL A 399 25.10 -0.13 18.75
CA VAL A 399 24.03 0.87 18.90
C VAL A 399 24.10 1.93 17.80
N ILE A 400 25.31 2.42 17.50
CA ILE A 400 25.53 3.40 16.41
C ILE A 400 25.15 2.82 15.05
N LEU A 401 25.44 1.53 14.81
CA LEU A 401 25.22 0.87 13.51
C LEU A 401 23.86 0.19 13.37
N PHE A 402 23.07 0.09 14.45
CA PHE A 402 21.73 -0.49 14.43
C PHE A 402 20.78 0.09 13.35
N PRO A 403 20.79 1.39 13.02
CA PRO A 403 19.97 1.93 11.94
C PRO A 403 20.60 1.79 10.53
N ALA A 404 21.68 1.01 10.36
CA ALA A 404 22.40 0.89 9.08
C ALA A 404 21.53 0.57 7.84
N PRO A 405 20.54 -0.36 7.87
CA PRO A 405 19.67 -0.61 6.71
C PRO A 405 18.89 0.63 6.28
N ILE A 406 18.38 1.39 7.26
CA ILE A 406 17.59 2.59 7.03
C ILE A 406 18.47 3.71 6.47
N VAL A 407 19.61 3.97 7.12
CA VAL A 407 20.52 5.04 6.71
C VAL A 407 21.07 4.76 5.32
N THR A 408 21.49 3.53 5.07
CA THR A 408 21.97 3.10 3.75
C THR A 408 20.91 3.40 2.68
N HIS A 409 19.66 2.97 2.88
CA HIS A 409 18.61 3.20 1.90
C HIS A 409 18.27 4.68 1.71
N GLU A 410 18.22 5.46 2.80
CA GLU A 410 17.99 6.91 2.71
C GLU A 410 19.11 7.63 1.97
N MET A 411 20.38 7.25 2.18
CA MET A 411 21.50 7.80 1.44
C MET A 411 21.38 7.48 -0.06
N TRP A 412 21.11 6.21 -0.41
CA TRP A 412 20.87 5.81 -1.80
C TRP A 412 19.68 6.53 -2.44
N ARG A 413 18.64 6.84 -1.65
CA ARG A 413 17.52 7.66 -2.11
C ARG A 413 17.95 9.11 -2.36
N LEU A 414 18.68 9.74 -1.43
CA LEU A 414 19.15 11.12 -1.56
C LEU A 414 20.07 11.28 -2.77
N LEU A 415 21.03 10.37 -2.95
CA LEU A 415 21.94 10.37 -4.09
C LEU A 415 21.18 10.26 -5.42
N ARG A 416 20.25 9.30 -5.53
CA ARG A 416 19.43 9.14 -6.75
C ARG A 416 18.56 10.36 -7.04
N LEU A 417 17.99 10.98 -6.01
CA LEU A 417 17.20 12.20 -6.19
C LEU A 417 18.07 13.39 -6.58
N ALA A 418 19.29 13.51 -6.04
CA ALA A 418 20.23 14.55 -6.44
C ALA A 418 20.61 14.42 -7.92
N ILE A 419 20.95 13.21 -8.38
CA ILE A 419 21.25 12.92 -9.80
C ILE A 419 20.02 13.22 -10.67
N SER A 420 18.83 12.78 -10.25
CA SER A 420 17.57 13.03 -10.95
C SER A 420 17.23 14.53 -11.04
N ASP A 421 17.47 15.29 -9.98
CA ASP A 421 17.26 16.74 -9.95
C ASP A 421 18.18 17.46 -10.94
N VAL A 422 19.46 17.05 -11.04
CA VAL A 422 20.41 17.58 -12.04
C VAL A 422 19.92 17.29 -13.45
N ARG A 423 19.53 16.05 -13.75
CA ARG A 423 18.99 15.67 -15.07
C ARG A 423 17.72 16.45 -15.42
N TYR A 424 16.84 16.68 -14.45
CA TYR A 424 15.64 17.48 -14.66
C TYR A 424 15.96 18.95 -14.97
N LEU A 425 16.94 19.54 -14.30
CA LEU A 425 17.38 20.91 -14.59
C LEU A 425 18.01 21.03 -15.98
N ALA A 426 18.80 20.04 -16.40
CA ALA A 426 19.37 20.00 -17.75
C ALA A 426 18.30 19.81 -18.85
N SER A 427 17.12 19.31 -18.51
CA SER A 427 16.02 19.04 -19.44
C SER A 427 15.12 20.27 -19.65
N GLY A 428 15.55 21.21 -20.50
CA GLY A 428 14.76 22.40 -20.83
C GLY A 428 13.41 22.07 -21.50
N ASP A 429 13.45 21.17 -22.48
CA ASP A 429 12.31 20.60 -23.20
C ASP A 429 11.21 20.02 -22.29
N LEU A 430 11.60 19.20 -21.30
CA LEU A 430 10.67 18.59 -20.35
C LEU A 430 10.03 19.64 -19.45
N ARG A 431 10.82 20.63 -19.01
CA ARG A 431 10.32 21.75 -18.20
C ARG A 431 9.30 22.56 -18.97
N GLN A 432 9.57 22.86 -20.24
CA GLN A 432 8.62 23.56 -21.13
C GLN A 432 7.31 22.79 -21.27
N LYS A 433 7.34 21.47 -21.50
CA LYS A 433 6.12 20.64 -21.54
C LYS A 433 5.32 20.70 -20.25
N TYR A 434 5.98 20.65 -19.09
CA TYR A 434 5.29 20.80 -17.81
C TYR A 434 4.71 22.19 -17.59
N ASP A 435 5.32 23.24 -18.13
CA ASP A 435 4.76 24.59 -18.09
C ASP A 435 3.50 24.68 -18.97
N GLN A 436 3.54 24.14 -20.19
CA GLN A 436 2.36 24.03 -21.07
C GLN A 436 1.22 23.23 -20.42
N ILE A 437 1.53 22.08 -19.78
CA ILE A 437 0.54 21.28 -19.04
C ILE A 437 -0.11 22.12 -17.92
N ARG A 438 0.67 22.93 -17.20
CA ARG A 438 0.14 23.81 -16.14
C ARG A 438 -0.74 24.91 -16.73
N GLU A 439 -0.36 25.51 -17.85
CA GLU A 439 -1.17 26.54 -18.52
C GLU A 439 -2.55 26.01 -18.89
N ILE A 440 -2.60 24.81 -19.49
CA ILE A 440 -3.88 24.19 -19.88
C ILE A 440 -4.75 23.89 -18.65
N ILE A 441 -4.19 23.31 -17.58
CA ILE A 441 -4.94 22.92 -16.38
C ILE A 441 -5.44 24.12 -15.58
N PHE A 442 -4.65 25.20 -15.50
CA PHE A 442 -4.98 26.36 -14.67
C PHE A 442 -5.65 27.52 -15.40
N ASN A 443 -6.01 27.34 -16.68
CA ASN A 443 -6.64 28.37 -17.53
C ASN A 443 -5.91 29.72 -17.41
N LYS A 444 -4.72 29.81 -18.02
CA LYS A 444 -4.20 31.11 -18.44
C LYS A 444 -4.60 31.40 -19.86
#